data_AF-A0A7V7FL64-F1
#
_entry.id   AF-A0A7V7FL64-F1
#
_cell.length_a   1.000
_cell.length_b   1.000
_cell.length_c   1.000
_cell.angle_alpha   90.00
_cell.angle_beta   90.00
_cell.angle_gamma   90.00
#
_symmetry.space_group_name_H-M   'P 1'
#
loop_
_entity.id
_entity.type
_entity.pdbx_description
1 polymer ?
#
loop_
_entity_poly.entity_id
_entity_poly.type
_entity_poly.pdbx_seq_one_letter_code
_entity_poly.pdbx_strand_id
1 'polypeptide(L)'
;MVGNARRAVTNNRTRLQSGVAKEAFKPRAELCERSFAHTLDRGGMPRTHLRGRENVRKRYLLHVAGHNLSLLMRQLAGAGTTREAVGRAKGVIFVLTVPNRAFVSLLIVVKADQPSFLVIAINGSDTR
;
A
#
# COMPACT_ATOMS: atom_id res chain seq x y z
N MET A 1 26.88 28.59 19.56
CA MET A 1 26.27 27.30 19.16
C MET A 1 25.62 27.28 17.75
N VAL A 2 25.37 28.41 17.08
CA VAL A 2 24.62 28.49 15.80
C VAL A 2 25.43 28.11 14.52
N GLY A 3 26.77 28.07 14.59
CA GLY A 3 27.63 27.80 13.42
C GLY A 3 27.62 26.36 12.90
N ASN A 4 27.31 25.38 13.75
CA ASN A 4 27.37 23.96 13.37
C ASN A 4 26.16 23.50 12.56
N ALA A 5 24.96 24.00 12.88
CA ALA A 5 23.75 23.70 12.09
C ALA A 5 23.85 24.28 10.68
N ARG A 6 24.34 25.51 10.55
CA ARG A 6 24.53 26.19 9.25
C ARG A 6 25.55 25.44 8.38
N ARG A 7 26.69 25.03 8.96
CA ARG A 7 27.67 24.18 8.27
C ARG A 7 27.11 22.82 7.85
N ALA A 8 26.36 22.15 8.72
CA ALA A 8 25.76 20.85 8.40
C ALA A 8 24.81 20.95 7.20
N VAL A 9 23.99 22.00 7.13
CA VAL A 9 23.09 22.25 5.99
C VAL A 9 23.87 22.50 4.71
N THR A 10 24.91 23.35 4.75
CA THR A 10 25.76 23.63 3.58
C THR A 10 26.47 22.37 3.08
N ASN A 11 27.07 21.59 3.99
CA ASN A 11 27.72 20.34 3.64
C ASN A 11 26.73 19.33 3.05
N ASN A 12 25.51 19.25 3.58
CA ASN A 12 24.47 18.41 3.00
C ASN A 12 24.09 18.88 1.59
N ARG A 13 23.96 20.20 1.36
CA ARG A 13 23.68 20.74 0.02
C ARG A 13 24.77 20.34 -0.97
N THR A 14 26.04 20.54 -0.62
CA THR A 14 27.18 20.14 -1.47
C THR A 14 27.15 18.64 -1.77
N ARG A 15 26.90 17.80 -0.74
CA ARG A 15 26.78 16.35 -0.90
C ARG A 15 25.65 15.97 -1.85
N LEU A 16 24.46 16.57 -1.69
CA LEU A 16 23.29 16.31 -2.54
C LEU A 16 23.50 16.77 -4.00
N GLN A 17 24.36 17.75 -4.23
CA GLN A 17 24.69 18.26 -5.57
C GLN A 17 25.82 17.50 -6.28
N SER A 18 26.53 16.62 -5.56
CA SER A 18 27.61 15.79 -6.12
C SER A 18 27.12 14.86 -7.24
N GLY A 19 28.03 14.49 -8.15
CA GLY A 19 27.73 13.56 -9.24
C GLY A 19 27.19 12.22 -8.74
N VAL A 20 27.87 11.63 -7.74
CA VAL A 20 27.48 10.36 -7.11
C VAL A 20 26.07 10.43 -6.51
N ALA A 21 25.73 11.52 -5.81
CA ALA A 21 24.39 11.68 -5.24
C ALA A 21 23.33 11.79 -6.34
N LYS A 22 23.59 12.54 -7.42
CA LYS A 22 22.68 12.66 -8.56
C LYS A 22 22.49 11.32 -9.28
N GLU A 23 23.55 10.55 -9.47
CA GLU A 23 23.48 9.21 -10.04
C GLU A 23 22.70 8.25 -9.16
N ALA A 24 22.85 8.31 -7.83
CA ALA A 24 22.06 7.50 -6.91
C ALA A 24 20.59 7.96 -6.81
N PHE A 25 20.30 9.25 -7.02
CA PHE A 25 18.93 9.76 -6.99
C PHE A 25 18.12 9.40 -8.23
N LYS A 26 18.73 9.24 -9.40
CA LYS A 26 18.03 8.80 -10.61
C LYS A 26 17.29 7.45 -10.43
N PRO A 27 17.94 6.34 -10.05
CA PRO A 27 17.27 5.06 -9.85
C PRO A 27 16.34 5.10 -8.64
N ARG A 28 16.63 5.91 -7.61
CA ARG A 28 15.71 6.09 -6.49
C ARG A 28 14.40 6.74 -6.94
N ALA A 29 14.47 7.81 -7.73
CA ALA A 29 13.30 8.50 -8.25
C ALA A 29 12.51 7.59 -9.19
N GLU A 30 13.21 6.82 -10.04
CA GLU A 30 12.58 5.92 -11.01
C GLU A 30 11.97 4.67 -10.39
N LEU A 31 12.70 3.95 -9.54
CA LEU A 31 12.28 2.66 -9.02
C LEU A 31 11.42 2.80 -7.77
N CYS A 32 11.80 3.68 -6.85
CA CYS A 32 11.06 3.89 -5.61
C CYS A 32 9.96 4.93 -5.81
N GLU A 33 10.32 6.19 -6.08
CA GLU A 33 9.38 7.31 -5.94
C GLU A 33 8.27 7.27 -7.01
N ARG A 34 8.60 7.00 -8.28
CA ARG A 34 7.61 6.89 -9.36
C ARG A 34 6.63 5.72 -9.16
N SER A 35 7.10 4.56 -8.70
CA SER A 35 6.24 3.40 -8.39
C SER A 35 5.24 3.70 -7.27
N PHE A 36 5.61 4.57 -6.33
CA PHE A 36 4.74 4.96 -5.22
C PHE A 36 4.00 6.28 -5.45
N ALA A 37 4.12 6.94 -6.61
CA ALA A 37 3.53 8.26 -6.87
C ALA A 37 2.01 8.30 -6.61
N HIS A 38 1.30 7.23 -6.98
CA HIS A 38 -0.15 7.13 -6.73
C HIS A 38 -0.52 6.90 -5.27
N THR A 39 0.37 6.35 -4.45
CA THR A 39 0.15 6.13 -3.01
C THR A 39 0.67 7.29 -2.16
N LEU A 40 1.88 7.77 -2.44
CA LEU A 40 2.56 8.80 -1.66
C LEU A 40 2.22 10.22 -2.14
N ASP A 41 2.41 10.54 -3.41
CA ASP A 41 2.23 11.92 -3.88
C ASP A 41 0.75 12.28 -4.02
N ARG A 42 -0.04 11.41 -4.66
CA ARG A 42 -1.47 11.62 -4.91
C ARG A 42 -2.38 10.90 -3.90
N GLY A 43 -1.89 9.84 -3.27
CA GLY A 43 -2.69 8.96 -2.40
C GLY A 43 -2.85 9.41 -0.95
N GLY A 44 -2.32 10.58 -0.58
CA GLY A 44 -2.55 11.17 0.74
C GLY A 44 -1.87 10.43 1.91
N MET A 45 -0.91 9.54 1.61
CA MET A 45 -0.12 8.83 2.62
C MET A 45 0.82 9.72 3.46
N PRO A 46 1.39 10.83 2.94
CA PRO A 46 2.26 11.72 3.72
C PRO A 46 1.56 12.40 4.90
N ARG A 47 0.22 12.45 4.89
CA ARG A 47 -0.59 13.06 5.95
C ARG A 47 -1.28 11.98 6.76
N THR A 48 -0.85 11.77 8.01
CA THR A 48 -1.44 10.79 8.93
C THR A 48 -1.61 11.37 10.33
N HIS A 49 -2.78 11.15 10.93
CA HIS A 49 -3.04 11.50 12.34
C HIS A 49 -2.69 10.35 13.30
N LEU A 50 -2.24 9.21 12.76
CA LEU A 50 -1.81 8.07 13.56
C LEU A 50 -0.49 8.39 14.29
N ARG A 51 -0.43 8.02 15.57
CA ARG A 51 0.78 8.16 16.40
C ARG A 51 1.49 6.82 16.54
N GLY A 52 2.82 6.88 16.62
CA GLY A 52 3.69 5.71 16.74
C GLY A 52 4.04 5.07 15.39
N ARG A 53 5.29 4.63 15.24
CA ARG A 53 5.83 4.08 13.98
C ARG A 53 5.08 2.84 13.53
N GLU A 54 4.61 2.02 14.47
CA GLU A 54 3.87 0.80 14.16
C GLU A 54 2.52 1.07 13.50
N ASN A 55 1.75 2.03 14.03
CA ASN A 55 0.44 2.39 13.48
C ASN A 55 0.56 3.03 12.09
N VAL A 56 1.58 3.88 11.90
CA VAL A 56 1.90 4.45 10.57
C VAL A 56 2.28 3.34 9.59
N ARG A 57 3.10 2.37 10.02
CA ARG A 57 3.48 1.20 9.20
C ARG A 57 2.27 0.37 8.80
N LYS A 58 1.36 0.08 9.73
CA LYS A 58 0.12 -0.68 9.45
C LYS A 58 -0.72 0.03 8.38
N ARG A 59 -0.93 1.34 8.50
CA ARG A 59 -1.66 2.13 7.50
C ARG A 59 -0.98 2.06 6.13
N TYR A 60 0.34 2.23 6.10
CA TYR A 60 1.11 2.19 4.86
C TYR A 60 0.94 0.85 4.14
N LEU A 61 1.10 -0.26 4.87
CA LEU A 61 0.96 -1.62 4.34
C LEU A 61 -0.45 -1.87 3.79
N LEU A 62 -1.49 -1.53 4.55
CA LEU A 62 -2.87 -1.74 4.13
C LEU A 62 -3.23 -0.95 2.87
N HIS A 63 -2.76 0.28 2.76
CA HIS A 63 -3.10 1.13 1.61
C HIS A 63 -2.36 0.73 0.34
N VAL A 64 -1.06 0.41 0.43
CA VAL A 64 -0.29 -0.12 -0.72
C VAL A 64 -0.87 -1.46 -1.16
N ALA A 65 -1.20 -2.35 -0.21
CA ALA A 65 -1.83 -3.63 -0.52
C ALA A 65 -3.19 -3.44 -1.21
N GLY A 66 -4.03 -2.52 -0.71
CA GLY A 66 -5.32 -2.20 -1.33
C GLY A 66 -5.18 -1.64 -2.74
N HIS A 67 -4.23 -0.73 -2.96
CA HIS A 67 -3.94 -0.18 -4.29
C HIS A 67 -3.50 -1.29 -5.27
N ASN A 68 -2.52 -2.10 -4.88
CA ASN A 68 -2.03 -3.20 -5.72
C ASN A 68 -3.12 -4.24 -5.99
N LEU A 69 -3.95 -4.56 -4.98
CA LEU A 69 -5.07 -5.46 -5.14
C LEU A 69 -6.08 -4.90 -6.15
N SER A 70 -6.42 -3.61 -6.10
CA SER A 70 -7.34 -3.00 -7.06
C SER A 70 -6.84 -3.06 -8.51
N LEU A 71 -5.53 -2.94 -8.74
CA LEU A 71 -4.93 -3.07 -10.07
C LEU A 71 -5.02 -4.52 -10.56
N LEU A 72 -4.70 -5.48 -9.68
CA LEU A 72 -4.81 -6.90 -9.99
C LEU A 72 -6.26 -7.30 -10.26
N MET A 73 -7.22 -6.79 -9.48
CA MET A 73 -8.65 -7.05 -9.68
C MET A 73 -9.19 -6.42 -10.96
N ARG A 74 -8.68 -5.25 -11.34
CA ARG A 74 -9.00 -4.67 -12.65
C ARG A 74 -8.55 -5.57 -13.80
N GLN A 75 -7.41 -6.23 -13.68
CA GLN A 75 -6.91 -7.17 -14.69
C GLN A 75 -7.68 -8.50 -14.68
N LEU A 76 -7.92 -9.10 -13.52
CA LEU A 76 -8.56 -10.42 -13.42
C LEU A 76 -10.08 -10.38 -13.64
N ALA A 77 -10.77 -9.41 -13.04
CA ALA A 77 -12.24 -9.33 -13.03
C ALA A 77 -12.79 -8.22 -13.94
N GLY A 78 -11.93 -7.42 -14.57
CA GLY A 78 -12.35 -6.26 -15.37
C GLY A 78 -13.00 -5.13 -14.55
N ALA A 79 -12.91 -5.19 -13.22
CA ALA A 79 -13.53 -4.23 -12.32
C ALA A 79 -12.50 -3.73 -11.30
N GLY A 80 -12.36 -2.41 -11.19
CA GLY A 80 -11.38 -1.78 -10.31
C GLY A 80 -11.89 -1.51 -8.90
N THR A 81 -13.19 -1.71 -8.66
CA THR A 81 -13.81 -1.53 -7.35
C THR A 81 -14.77 -2.68 -7.05
N THR A 82 -14.98 -2.97 -5.77
CA THR A 82 -15.96 -3.97 -5.34
C THR A 82 -17.36 -3.61 -5.85
N ARG A 83 -17.73 -2.32 -5.83
CA ARG A 83 -19.01 -1.82 -6.34
C ARG A 83 -19.19 -2.07 -7.84
N GLU A 84 -18.15 -1.80 -8.62
CA GLU A 84 -18.14 -2.07 -10.06
C GLU A 84 -18.19 -3.58 -10.34
N ALA A 85 -17.51 -4.40 -9.54
CA ALA A 85 -17.59 -5.85 -9.61
C ALA A 85 -19.00 -6.36 -9.28
N VAL A 86 -19.65 -5.84 -8.22
CA VAL A 86 -21.03 -6.18 -7.85
C VAL A 86 -22.01 -5.81 -8.96
N GLY A 87 -21.87 -4.62 -9.57
CA GLY A 87 -22.73 -4.18 -10.67
C GLY A 87 -22.56 -4.99 -11.95
N ARG A 88 -21.41 -5.68 -12.13
CA ARG A 88 -21.13 -6.52 -13.30
C ARG A 88 -21.33 -8.01 -13.06
N ALA A 89 -21.24 -8.48 -11.83
CA ALA A 89 -21.21 -9.89 -11.51
C ALA A 89 -22.53 -10.39 -10.90
N LYS A 90 -22.95 -11.60 -11.28
CA LYS A 90 -23.98 -12.37 -10.55
C LYS A 90 -23.44 -13.03 -9.27
N GLY A 91 -22.13 -12.96 -9.04
CA GLY A 91 -21.37 -13.76 -8.08
C GLY A 91 -19.87 -13.47 -8.20
N VAL A 92 -19.19 -12.95 -7.17
CA VAL A 92 -17.71 -12.96 -7.14
C VAL A 92 -17.24 -13.58 -5.84
N ILE A 93 -16.23 -14.45 -5.92
CA ILE A 93 -15.54 -15.08 -4.79
C ILE A 93 -14.07 -14.68 -4.82
N PHE A 94 -13.61 -13.97 -3.79
CA PHE A 94 -12.18 -13.70 -3.58
C PHE A 94 -11.68 -14.52 -2.41
N VAL A 95 -10.47 -15.09 -2.51
CA VAL A 95 -9.75 -15.73 -1.41
C VAL A 95 -8.35 -15.12 -1.38
N LEU A 96 -7.98 -14.49 -0.26
CA LEU A 96 -6.66 -13.89 -0.07
C LEU A 96 -5.91 -14.68 1.01
N THR A 97 -4.69 -15.13 0.75
CA THR A 97 -3.88 -15.93 1.69
C THR A 97 -2.62 -15.15 2.07
N VAL A 98 -2.38 -14.93 3.36
CA VAL A 98 -1.17 -14.27 3.87
C VAL A 98 -0.24 -15.34 4.45
N PRO A 99 1.00 -15.49 3.94
CA PRO A 99 1.81 -16.69 4.20
C PRO A 99 2.56 -16.72 5.55
N ASN A 100 2.53 -15.67 6.39
CA ASN A 100 3.51 -15.58 7.49
C ASN A 100 3.03 -15.01 8.83
N ARG A 101 1.83 -15.40 9.28
CA ARG A 101 1.39 -15.56 10.69
C ARG A 101 -0.14 -15.63 10.70
N ALA A 102 -0.67 -16.83 10.92
CA ALA A 102 -2.07 -17.20 10.77
C ALA A 102 -2.60 -17.02 9.33
N PHE A 103 -3.00 -18.12 8.71
CA PHE A 103 -3.83 -18.06 7.51
C PHE A 103 -5.03 -17.17 7.84
N VAL A 104 -5.22 -16.06 7.11
CA VAL A 104 -6.46 -15.27 7.11
C VAL A 104 -6.99 -15.36 5.70
N SER A 105 -7.87 -16.33 5.46
CA SER A 105 -8.56 -16.50 4.18
C SER A 105 -9.77 -15.58 4.17
N LEU A 106 -9.73 -14.47 3.44
CA LEU A 106 -10.92 -13.62 3.26
C LEU A 106 -11.74 -14.14 2.08
N LEU A 107 -12.83 -14.87 2.36
CA LEU A 107 -13.84 -15.24 1.36
C LEU A 107 -14.87 -14.10 1.23
N ILE A 108 -14.99 -13.45 0.06
CA ILE A 108 -16.07 -12.48 -0.19
C ILE A 108 -17.00 -13.08 -1.22
N VAL A 109 -18.23 -13.43 -0.87
CA VAL A 109 -19.28 -13.86 -1.80
C VAL A 109 -20.23 -12.68 -2.03
N VAL A 110 -20.34 -12.19 -3.26
CA VAL A 110 -21.30 -11.12 -3.62
C VAL A 110 -22.39 -11.68 -4.52
N LYS A 111 -23.65 -11.76 -4.08
CA LYS A 111 -24.78 -12.15 -4.95
C LYS A 111 -25.50 -10.89 -5.47
N ALA A 112 -25.80 -10.84 -6.77
CA ALA A 112 -26.34 -9.63 -7.43
C ALA A 112 -27.71 -9.13 -6.92
N ASP A 113 -28.45 -9.94 -6.17
CA ASP A 113 -29.85 -9.63 -5.80
C ASP A 113 -30.01 -9.15 -4.34
N GLN A 114 -28.98 -9.33 -3.50
CA GLN A 114 -28.91 -8.78 -2.14
C GLN A 114 -27.44 -8.54 -1.77
N PRO A 115 -27.04 -7.35 -1.28
CA PRO A 115 -25.66 -7.08 -0.88
C PRO A 115 -25.37 -7.73 0.49
N SER A 116 -25.33 -9.06 0.54
CA SER A 116 -24.87 -9.82 1.69
C SER A 116 -23.35 -9.98 1.60
N PHE A 117 -22.62 -9.32 2.50
CA PHE A 117 -21.17 -9.49 2.66
C PHE A 117 -20.95 -10.57 3.73
N LEU A 118 -20.66 -11.81 3.32
CA LEU A 118 -20.20 -12.83 4.26
C LEU A 118 -18.67 -12.76 4.32
N VAL A 119 -18.13 -12.18 5.38
CA VAL A 119 -16.69 -12.22 5.69
C VAL A 119 -16.44 -13.43 6.58
N ILE A 120 -15.94 -14.52 6.02
CA ILE A 120 -15.39 -15.62 6.82
C ILE A 120 -13.93 -15.30 7.05
N ALA A 121 -13.54 -14.96 8.28
CA ALA A 121 -12.15 -14.93 8.69
C ALA A 121 -11.80 -16.30 9.29
N ILE A 122 -11.17 -17.16 8.50
CA ILE A 122 -10.56 -18.38 9.06
C ILE A 122 -9.24 -17.91 9.67
N ASN A 123 -9.12 -17.92 11.00
CA ASN A 123 -7.85 -17.73 11.68
C ASN A 123 -7.21 -19.11 11.85
N GLY A 124 -6.12 -19.39 11.13
CA GLY A 124 -5.28 -20.53 11.48
C GLY A 124 -4.58 -20.24 12.80
N SER A 125 -5.01 -20.87 13.89
CA SER A 125 -4.33 -20.84 15.18
C SER A 125 -2.89 -21.33 15.01
N ASP A 126 -1.94 -20.53 15.47
CA ASP A 126 -0.54 -20.92 15.60
C ASP A 126 -0.47 -22.13 16.54
N THR A 127 -0.37 -23.34 15.99
CA THR A 127 -0.07 -24.54 16.77
C THR A 127 1.43 -24.65 16.94
N ARG A 128 1.94 -23.96 17.96
CA ARG A 128 3.12 -24.38 18.72
C ARG A 128 2.88 -24.21 20.20
#